data_AF-A0A9E2NNS5-F1
#
_entry.id   AF-A0A9E2NNS5-F1
#
_cell.length_a   1.000
_cell.length_b   1.000
_cell.length_c   1.000
_cell.angle_alpha   90.00
_cell.angle_beta   90.00
_cell.angle_gamma   90.00
#
_symmetry.space_group_name_H-M   'P 1'
#
loop_
_entity.id
_entity.type
_entity.pdbx_description
1 polymer ?
#
loop_
_entity_poly.entity_id
_entity_poly.type
_entity_poly.pdbx_seq_one_letter_code
_entity_poly.pdbx_strand_id
1 'polypeptide(L)'
;YITLLQGIQEYVGKEARIYYSEGCHLYNSRKTNSKWEDRRISEAVIAAEQSDVVILCLGLDSTIEGEQGDTGNAFAAGDKINLELVGKQQQLLEKVIQVGKPTILILSTGSAMAINTADEYCDAILQTWYPGGQGGKALAQILFGEHSPSGKLPVTFYKTTEELPAFTDYSMKGRTYRYMQNKALYPFGYGLNYGDVRVVDAQLKRDENVLDYQVEVDLINEGDYSTYDTIQIYIKDMESIIAVPNFSLCAFKSIHLDAKEEKRVTLSVHKKAFEVVDEEGRCLIDSRHFKLFIGTSAPDERSIELTKKKPIEIDIHL
;
A
#
# COMPACT_ATOMS: atom_id res chain seq x y z
N TYR A 1 8.51 9.49 -21.98
CA TYR A 1 8.31 9.12 -20.57
C TYR A 1 8.96 10.18 -19.72
N ILE A 2 8.26 10.71 -18.70
CA ILE A 2 8.82 11.65 -17.72
C ILE A 2 9.36 10.83 -16.56
N THR A 3 10.67 10.87 -16.35
CA THR A 3 11.30 10.19 -15.20
C THR A 3 10.93 10.88 -13.89
N LEU A 4 11.09 10.20 -12.75
CA LEU A 4 10.84 10.79 -11.44
C LEU A 4 11.71 12.05 -11.21
N LEU A 5 12.99 11.96 -11.56
CA LEU A 5 13.92 13.09 -11.52
C LEU A 5 13.44 14.26 -12.40
N GLN A 6 13.10 13.97 -13.66
CA GLN A 6 12.66 15.00 -14.59
C GLN A 6 11.38 15.68 -14.09
N GLY A 7 10.41 14.93 -13.58
CA GLY A 7 9.17 15.50 -13.04
C GLY A 7 9.41 16.45 -11.87
N ILE A 8 10.31 16.08 -10.94
CA ILE A 8 10.69 16.95 -9.81
C ILE A 8 11.44 18.19 -10.31
N GLN A 9 12.38 18.03 -11.26
CA GLN A 9 13.12 19.14 -11.86
C GLN A 9 12.22 20.14 -12.58
N GLU A 10 11.26 19.65 -13.37
CA GLU A 10 10.29 20.49 -14.06
C GLU A 10 9.36 21.21 -13.07
N TYR A 11 8.98 20.55 -11.97
CA TYR A 11 8.09 21.13 -10.96
C TYR A 11 8.75 22.29 -10.20
N VAL A 12 9.96 22.09 -9.66
CA VAL A 12 10.63 23.11 -8.83
C VAL A 12 11.28 24.23 -9.65
N GLY A 13 11.56 23.99 -10.94
CA GLY A 13 12.20 24.96 -11.82
C GLY A 13 13.51 25.51 -11.24
N LYS A 14 13.49 26.78 -10.84
CA LYS A 14 14.63 27.49 -10.23
C LYS A 14 14.49 27.74 -8.73
N GLU A 15 13.38 27.32 -8.12
CA GLU A 15 13.07 27.57 -6.72
C GLU A 15 13.85 26.66 -5.77
N ALA A 16 14.24 25.48 -6.25
CA ALA A 16 15.09 24.55 -5.52
C ALA A 16 16.25 24.04 -6.38
N ARG A 17 17.38 23.73 -5.73
CA ARG A 17 18.53 23.10 -6.37
C ARG A 17 18.45 21.58 -6.19
N ILE A 18 18.55 20.84 -7.28
CA ILE A 18 18.53 19.37 -7.26
C ILE A 18 19.93 18.83 -7.48
N TYR A 19 20.44 18.10 -6.49
CA TYR A 19 21.60 17.24 -6.64
C TYR A 19 21.13 15.84 -7.02
N TYR A 20 21.66 15.31 -8.11
CA TYR A 20 21.36 13.96 -8.57
C TYR A 20 22.58 13.07 -8.43
N SER A 21 22.38 11.90 -7.84
CA SER A 21 23.31 10.78 -7.91
C SER A 21 22.53 9.52 -8.25
N GLU A 22 23.11 8.68 -9.10
CA GLU A 22 22.51 7.38 -9.46
C GLU A 22 22.51 6.40 -8.28
N GLY A 23 23.45 6.53 -7.33
CA GLY A 23 23.55 5.68 -6.15
C GLY A 23 24.04 4.25 -6.46
N CYS A 24 23.18 3.38 -7.01
CA CYS A 24 23.55 2.00 -7.33
C CYS A 24 22.78 1.42 -8.53
N HIS A 25 23.35 0.38 -9.16
CA HIS A 25 22.66 -0.41 -10.19
C HIS A 25 21.80 -1.52 -9.57
N LEU A 26 20.72 -1.91 -10.26
CA LEU A 26 19.80 -2.97 -9.83
C LEU A 26 20.43 -4.37 -9.82
N TYR A 27 21.15 -4.76 -10.89
CA TYR A 27 21.65 -6.14 -11.07
C TYR A 27 23.03 -6.26 -11.71
N ASN A 28 23.57 -5.17 -12.26
CA ASN A 28 24.74 -5.25 -13.13
C ASN A 28 26.08 -5.18 -12.37
N SER A 29 26.36 -6.14 -11.50
CA SER A 29 27.66 -6.27 -10.83
C SER A 29 28.81 -6.74 -11.75
N ARG A 30 28.49 -7.17 -12.99
CA ARG A 30 29.46 -7.77 -13.93
C ARG A 30 30.11 -6.78 -14.91
N LYS A 31 29.56 -5.58 -15.11
CA LYS A 31 30.16 -4.55 -15.99
C LYS A 31 30.75 -3.36 -15.24
N THR A 32 30.45 -3.22 -13.95
CA THR A 32 31.01 -2.20 -13.07
C THR A 32 32.05 -2.87 -12.17
N ASN A 33 33.32 -2.52 -12.35
CA ASN A 33 34.37 -2.89 -11.39
C ASN A 33 33.90 -2.47 -9.99
N SER A 34 33.89 -3.36 -8.98
CA SER A 34 33.30 -3.12 -7.63
C SER A 34 33.63 -1.75 -7.02
N LYS A 35 34.85 -1.24 -7.28
CA LYS A 35 35.31 0.09 -6.85
C LYS A 35 34.46 1.27 -7.39
N TRP A 36 33.81 1.12 -8.53
CA TRP A 36 32.97 2.15 -9.14
C TRP A 36 31.56 2.21 -8.55
N GLU A 37 31.01 1.09 -8.10
CA GLU A 37 29.72 1.07 -7.39
C GLU A 37 29.83 1.68 -6.00
N ASP A 38 30.90 1.33 -5.27
CA ASP A 38 31.15 1.90 -3.94
C ASP A 38 31.40 3.43 -4.04
N ARG A 39 31.96 3.89 -5.16
CA ARG A 39 32.07 5.33 -5.47
C ARG A 39 30.71 6.00 -5.69
N ARG A 40 29.73 5.33 -6.30
CA ARG A 40 28.40 5.91 -6.55
C ARG A 40 27.57 6.02 -5.28
N ILE A 41 27.67 5.04 -4.38
CA ILE A 41 27.07 5.16 -3.04
C ILE A 41 27.73 6.32 -2.29
N SER A 42 29.05 6.47 -2.39
CA SER A 42 29.76 7.60 -1.77
C SER A 42 29.31 8.96 -2.34
N GLU A 43 29.07 9.05 -3.66
CA GLU A 43 28.51 10.23 -4.31
C GLU A 43 27.10 10.55 -3.80
N ALA A 44 26.25 9.54 -3.65
CA ALA A 44 24.90 9.71 -3.10
C ALA A 44 24.92 10.20 -1.64
N VAL A 45 25.85 9.67 -0.82
CA VAL A 45 26.07 10.15 0.55
C VAL A 45 26.50 11.63 0.56
N ILE A 46 27.46 12.01 -0.28
CA ILE A 46 27.90 13.42 -0.39
C ILE A 46 26.73 14.31 -0.85
N ALA A 47 25.94 13.88 -1.84
CA ALA A 47 24.77 14.62 -2.30
C ALA A 47 23.74 14.81 -1.18
N ALA A 48 23.50 13.76 -0.37
CA ALA A 48 22.62 13.82 0.78
C ALA A 48 23.17 14.79 1.86
N GLU A 49 24.46 14.74 2.17
CA GLU A 49 25.10 15.65 3.13
C GLU A 49 24.92 17.13 2.75
N GLN A 50 24.95 17.43 1.44
CA GLN A 50 24.76 18.78 0.89
C GLN A 50 23.30 19.16 0.62
N SER A 51 22.33 18.32 1.02
CA SER A 51 20.90 18.53 0.80
C SER A 51 20.14 18.76 2.12
N ASP A 52 19.00 19.44 2.03
CA ASP A 52 18.09 19.63 3.15
C ASP A 52 17.11 18.46 3.32
N VAL A 53 16.79 17.79 2.21
CA VAL A 53 15.90 16.62 2.14
C VAL A 53 16.43 15.66 1.06
N VAL A 54 16.25 14.35 1.26
CA VAL A 54 16.62 13.33 0.29
C VAL A 54 15.37 12.65 -0.25
N ILE A 55 15.23 12.63 -1.58
CA ILE A 55 14.22 11.82 -2.27
C ILE A 55 14.94 10.60 -2.84
N LEU A 56 14.85 9.48 -2.14
CA LEU A 56 15.54 8.24 -2.48
C LEU A 56 14.61 7.35 -3.31
N CYS A 57 14.91 7.19 -4.59
CA CYS A 57 14.09 6.38 -5.51
C CYS A 57 14.68 4.98 -5.65
N LEU A 58 14.01 3.96 -5.10
CA LEU A 58 14.43 2.56 -5.13
C LEU A 58 13.31 1.67 -5.66
N GLY A 59 13.64 0.42 -5.96
CA GLY A 59 12.66 -0.61 -6.26
C GLY A 59 13.15 -1.60 -7.30
N LEU A 60 12.30 -1.87 -8.28
CA LEU A 60 12.50 -2.83 -9.34
C LEU A 60 12.23 -2.19 -10.70
N ASP A 61 12.54 -2.90 -11.77
CA ASP A 61 12.15 -2.53 -13.12
C ASP A 61 11.75 -3.76 -13.95
N SER A 62 11.31 -3.52 -15.18
CA SER A 62 10.87 -4.56 -16.11
C SER A 62 11.98 -5.50 -16.59
N THR A 63 13.24 -5.30 -16.19
CA THR A 63 14.35 -6.20 -16.55
C THR A 63 14.49 -7.37 -15.58
N ILE A 64 13.93 -7.22 -14.38
CA ILE A 64 13.94 -8.21 -13.29
C ILE A 64 12.54 -8.67 -12.90
N GLU A 65 11.51 -7.85 -13.15
CA GLU A 65 10.12 -8.15 -12.81
C GLU A 65 9.25 -8.24 -14.07
N GLY A 66 8.66 -9.42 -14.30
CA GLY A 66 7.85 -9.73 -15.48
C GLY A 66 7.57 -11.22 -15.56
N GLU A 67 7.08 -11.70 -16.70
CA GLU A 67 6.89 -13.15 -16.92
C GLU A 67 8.24 -13.84 -17.12
N GLN A 68 8.50 -14.92 -16.38
CA GLN A 68 9.76 -15.65 -16.52
C GLN A 68 9.95 -16.18 -17.94
N GLY A 69 11.06 -15.79 -18.59
CA GLY A 69 11.37 -16.21 -19.96
C GLY A 69 10.89 -15.28 -21.07
N ASP A 70 10.28 -14.14 -20.75
CA ASP A 70 9.98 -13.12 -21.76
C ASP A 70 11.25 -12.53 -22.40
N THR A 71 11.14 -12.08 -23.65
CA THR A 71 12.25 -11.66 -24.51
C THR A 71 13.00 -10.42 -23.96
N GLY A 72 12.37 -9.65 -23.06
CA GLY A 72 12.95 -8.48 -22.38
C GLY A 72 13.66 -8.78 -21.06
N ASN A 73 13.60 -10.02 -20.58
CA ASN A 73 14.08 -10.39 -19.25
C ASN A 73 15.54 -10.84 -19.26
N ALA A 74 16.30 -10.44 -18.23
CA ALA A 74 17.61 -11.04 -17.98
C ALA A 74 17.44 -12.53 -17.65
N PHE A 75 18.42 -13.38 -17.99
CA PHE A 75 18.37 -14.82 -17.69
C PHE A 75 18.18 -15.00 -16.16
N ALA A 76 17.03 -15.54 -15.74
CA ALA A 76 16.50 -15.61 -14.36
C ALA A 76 15.75 -14.39 -13.80
N ALA A 77 15.15 -13.55 -14.66
CA ALA A 77 14.12 -12.59 -14.26
C ALA A 77 12.71 -13.22 -14.27
N GLY A 78 11.81 -12.68 -13.45
CA GLY A 78 10.49 -13.24 -13.17
C GLY A 78 10.25 -13.38 -11.67
N ASP A 79 10.18 -14.62 -11.19
CA ASP A 79 9.96 -14.91 -9.77
C ASP A 79 11.17 -14.54 -8.91
N LYS A 80 10.91 -13.84 -7.80
CA LYS A 80 11.95 -13.46 -6.83
C LYS A 80 12.13 -14.53 -5.77
N ILE A 81 13.38 -14.68 -5.32
CA ILE A 81 13.74 -15.58 -4.22
C ILE A 81 13.19 -15.08 -2.88
N ASN A 82 13.17 -13.76 -2.69
CA ASN A 82 12.66 -13.10 -1.49
C ASN A 82 11.98 -11.76 -1.84
N LEU A 83 11.50 -11.03 -0.82
CA LEU A 83 10.81 -9.74 -0.97
C LEU A 83 11.74 -8.54 -0.76
N GLU A 84 13.05 -8.75 -0.63
CA GLU A 84 14.01 -7.71 -0.27
C GLU A 84 14.44 -6.88 -1.48
N LEU A 85 14.93 -5.67 -1.25
CA LEU A 85 15.52 -4.84 -2.30
C LEU A 85 16.71 -5.55 -2.96
N VAL A 86 16.73 -5.55 -4.29
CA VAL A 86 17.79 -6.23 -5.06
C VAL A 86 19.09 -5.44 -5.08
N GLY A 87 20.21 -6.14 -5.21
CA GLY A 87 21.53 -5.54 -5.40
C GLY A 87 22.00 -4.76 -4.18
N LYS A 88 22.60 -3.59 -4.41
CA LYS A 88 23.13 -2.71 -3.36
C LYS A 88 22.14 -1.65 -2.87
N GLN A 89 20.87 -1.73 -3.27
CA GLN A 89 19.86 -0.74 -2.88
C GLN A 89 19.65 -0.68 -1.38
N GLN A 90 19.67 -1.83 -0.69
CA GLN A 90 19.59 -1.88 0.77
C GLN A 90 20.78 -1.15 1.42
N GLN A 91 22.00 -1.39 0.91
CA GLN A 91 23.20 -0.70 1.40
C GLN A 91 23.14 0.81 1.14
N LEU A 92 22.64 1.22 -0.04
CA LEU A 92 22.44 2.63 -0.38
C LEU A 92 21.44 3.29 0.59
N LEU A 93 20.30 2.64 0.84
CA LEU A 93 19.27 3.08 1.79
C LEU A 93 19.88 3.32 3.18
N GLU A 94 20.57 2.33 3.74
CA GLU A 94 21.21 2.42 5.05
C GLU A 94 22.25 3.54 5.11
N LYS A 95 23.05 3.71 4.06
CA LYS A 95 24.08 4.75 3.99
C LYS A 95 23.49 6.16 3.90
N VAL A 96 22.41 6.33 3.16
CA VAL A 96 21.69 7.61 3.04
C VAL A 96 21.00 7.96 4.36
N ILE A 97 20.31 7.00 4.99
CA ILE A 97 19.68 7.19 6.31
C ILE A 97 20.71 7.62 7.36
N GLN A 98 21.91 7.01 7.35
CA GLN A 98 23.00 7.33 8.29
C GLN A 98 23.46 8.80 8.22
N VAL A 99 23.18 9.52 7.14
CA VAL A 99 23.49 10.95 7.03
C VAL A 99 22.62 11.79 7.98
N GLY A 100 21.45 11.29 8.37
CA GLY A 100 20.54 11.95 9.32
C GLY A 100 19.75 13.11 8.71
N LYS A 101 19.56 13.12 7.39
CA LYS A 101 18.69 14.07 6.68
C LYS A 101 17.28 13.49 6.53
N PRO A 102 16.23 14.33 6.53
CA PRO A 102 14.89 13.89 6.19
C PRO A 102 14.89 13.11 4.87
N THR A 103 14.47 11.84 4.91
CA THR A 103 14.57 10.91 3.79
C THR A 103 13.20 10.39 3.41
N ILE A 104 12.80 10.68 2.16
CA ILE A 104 11.57 10.21 1.54
C ILE A 104 11.92 9.07 0.58
N LEU A 105 11.46 7.86 0.88
CA LEU A 105 11.58 6.74 -0.04
C LEU A 105 10.47 6.78 -1.08
N ILE A 106 10.84 6.82 -2.36
CA ILE A 106 9.94 6.54 -3.48
C ILE A 106 10.18 5.10 -3.91
N LEU A 107 9.19 4.23 -3.67
CA LEU A 107 9.28 2.82 -4.00
C LEU A 107 8.53 2.54 -5.31
N SER A 108 9.28 2.22 -6.37
CA SER A 108 8.75 1.84 -7.69
C SER A 108 8.91 0.35 -7.93
N THR A 109 7.85 -0.42 -7.72
CA THR A 109 7.86 -1.89 -7.75
C THR A 109 6.56 -2.42 -8.33
N GLY A 110 6.57 -3.54 -9.03
CA GLY A 110 5.38 -4.22 -9.55
C GLY A 110 4.76 -5.22 -8.58
N SER A 111 5.41 -5.50 -7.46
CA SER A 111 4.99 -6.45 -6.45
C SER A 111 5.25 -5.94 -5.04
N ALA A 112 4.66 -6.61 -4.04
CA ALA A 112 4.92 -6.31 -2.64
C ALA A 112 6.39 -6.56 -2.28
N MET A 113 6.96 -5.69 -1.44
CA MET A 113 8.34 -5.77 -0.97
C MET A 113 8.41 -5.66 0.55
N ALA A 114 9.37 -6.34 1.15
CA ALA A 114 9.71 -6.23 2.57
C ALA A 114 10.70 -5.08 2.76
N ILE A 115 10.20 -3.88 3.02
CA ILE A 115 10.99 -2.66 3.21
C ILE A 115 11.13 -2.27 4.68
N ASN A 116 11.45 -3.26 5.53
CA ASN A 116 11.46 -3.12 7.00
C ASN A 116 12.39 -1.98 7.47
N THR A 117 13.59 -1.85 6.90
CA THR A 117 14.52 -0.76 7.24
C THR A 117 13.94 0.61 6.87
N ALA A 118 13.24 0.71 5.75
CA ALA A 118 12.62 1.98 5.38
C ALA A 118 11.45 2.32 6.31
N ASP A 119 10.61 1.35 6.70
CA ASP A 119 9.49 1.55 7.64
C ASP A 119 9.97 2.09 8.99
N GLU A 120 11.16 1.67 9.44
CA GLU A 120 11.71 2.09 10.72
C GLU A 120 12.42 3.44 10.67
N TYR A 121 13.09 3.77 9.56
CA TYR A 121 14.06 4.87 9.52
C TYR A 121 13.80 5.96 8.48
N CYS A 122 12.93 5.75 7.47
CA CYS A 122 12.56 6.81 6.55
C CYS A 122 11.43 7.66 7.14
N ASP A 123 11.49 8.98 6.93
CA ASP A 123 10.46 9.92 7.40
C ASP A 123 9.15 9.78 6.61
N ALA A 124 9.24 9.35 5.34
CA ALA A 124 8.09 9.07 4.50
C ALA A 124 8.39 7.99 3.46
N ILE A 125 7.36 7.24 3.07
CA ILE A 125 7.43 6.22 2.03
C ILE A 125 6.25 6.43 1.09
N LEU A 126 6.52 6.52 -0.21
CA LEU A 126 5.51 6.61 -1.25
C LEU A 126 5.68 5.45 -2.24
N GLN A 127 4.70 4.54 -2.24
CA GLN A 127 4.61 3.46 -3.23
C GLN A 127 4.01 3.99 -4.53
N THR A 128 4.79 4.00 -5.61
CA THR A 128 4.36 4.53 -6.91
C THR A 128 4.02 3.47 -7.94
N TRP A 129 4.24 2.19 -7.61
CA TRP A 129 4.18 1.09 -8.58
C TRP A 129 5.04 1.41 -9.82
N TYR A 130 4.52 1.11 -11.02
CA TYR A 130 5.01 1.67 -12.27
C TYR A 130 4.04 2.76 -12.78
N PRO A 131 4.32 4.06 -12.52
CA PRO A 131 3.34 5.13 -12.67
C PRO A 131 3.12 5.61 -14.13
N GLY A 132 3.58 4.84 -15.11
CA GLY A 132 3.35 5.09 -16.53
C GLY A 132 4.09 6.32 -17.10
N GLY A 133 3.71 6.73 -18.32
CA GLY A 133 4.43 7.73 -19.12
C GLY A 133 4.55 9.14 -18.52
N GLN A 134 3.61 9.50 -17.64
CA GLN A 134 3.53 10.80 -16.96
C GLN A 134 3.83 10.68 -15.45
N GLY A 135 4.31 9.52 -15.00
CA GLY A 135 4.44 9.19 -13.59
C GLY A 135 5.35 10.14 -12.81
N GLY A 136 6.43 10.62 -13.42
CA GLY A 136 7.30 11.62 -12.78
C GLY A 136 6.60 12.94 -12.48
N LYS A 137 5.73 13.40 -13.38
CA LYS A 137 4.94 14.63 -13.16
C LYS A 137 3.92 14.43 -12.05
N ALA A 138 3.19 13.31 -12.08
CA ALA A 138 2.21 12.98 -11.04
C ALA A 138 2.87 12.83 -9.66
N LEU A 139 4.05 12.20 -9.59
CA LEU A 139 4.84 12.12 -8.36
C LEU A 139 5.17 13.51 -7.82
N ALA A 140 5.66 14.42 -8.66
CA ALA A 140 6.05 15.75 -8.22
C ALA A 140 4.84 16.52 -7.64
N GLN A 141 3.69 16.48 -8.32
CA GLN A 141 2.45 17.09 -7.83
C GLN A 141 2.02 16.54 -6.46
N ILE A 142 2.24 15.25 -6.20
CA ILE A 142 1.99 14.66 -4.88
C ILE A 142 3.01 15.13 -3.85
N LEU A 143 4.31 15.06 -4.15
CA LEU A 143 5.37 15.44 -3.20
C LEU A 143 5.27 16.89 -2.75
N PHE A 144 4.86 17.79 -3.64
CA PHE A 144 4.72 19.21 -3.36
C PHE A 144 3.30 19.62 -2.94
N GLY A 145 2.39 18.66 -2.73
CA GLY A 145 1.09 18.91 -2.11
C GLY A 145 0.01 19.51 -3.03
N GLU A 146 0.24 19.57 -4.34
CA GLU A 146 -0.81 19.94 -5.32
C GLU A 146 -1.95 18.91 -5.31
N HIS A 147 -1.60 17.64 -5.08
CA HIS A 147 -2.55 16.56 -4.85
C HIS A 147 -2.18 15.76 -3.60
N SER A 148 -3.18 15.51 -2.75
CA SER A 148 -3.04 14.57 -1.64
C SER A 148 -3.00 13.12 -2.18
N PRO A 149 -2.08 12.26 -1.71
CA PRO A 149 -2.09 10.85 -2.09
C PRO A 149 -3.38 10.19 -1.57
N SER A 150 -4.00 9.35 -2.39
CA SER A 150 -5.29 8.71 -2.06
C SER A 150 -5.33 7.22 -2.39
N GLY A 151 -4.22 6.65 -2.83
CA GLY A 151 -4.10 5.24 -3.14
C GLY A 151 -4.20 4.36 -1.89
N LYS A 152 -4.88 3.21 -2.02
CA LYS A 152 -4.93 2.15 -1.01
C LYS A 152 -4.30 0.88 -1.57
N LEU A 153 -3.57 0.13 -0.75
CA LEU A 153 -2.89 -1.08 -1.17
C LEU A 153 -3.90 -2.18 -1.56
N PRO A 154 -3.86 -2.69 -2.80
CA PRO A 154 -4.72 -3.78 -3.25
C PRO A 154 -4.18 -5.17 -2.83
N VAL A 155 -2.99 -5.21 -2.24
CA VAL A 155 -2.32 -6.43 -1.77
C VAL A 155 -1.64 -6.16 -0.42
N THR A 156 -1.48 -7.21 0.37
CA THR A 156 -0.76 -7.15 1.65
C THR A 156 0.75 -7.15 1.41
N PHE A 157 1.48 -6.26 2.08
CA PHE A 157 2.95 -6.28 2.14
C PHE A 157 3.39 -7.06 3.38
N TYR A 158 4.22 -8.07 3.17
CA TYR A 158 4.70 -8.97 4.21
C TYR A 158 6.05 -8.49 4.76
N LYS A 159 6.32 -8.78 6.04
CA LYS A 159 7.61 -8.46 6.66
C LYS A 159 8.73 -9.38 6.18
N THR A 160 8.41 -10.64 5.91
CA THR A 160 9.34 -11.68 5.45
C THR A 160 8.60 -12.68 4.56
N THR A 161 9.35 -13.52 3.85
CA THR A 161 8.80 -14.67 3.11
C THR A 161 8.65 -15.93 3.95
N GLU A 162 9.26 -15.99 5.14
CA GLU A 162 9.27 -17.18 5.99
C GLU A 162 7.87 -17.62 6.44
N GLU A 163 6.95 -16.66 6.48
CA GLU A 163 5.56 -16.86 6.89
C GLU A 163 4.65 -17.25 5.71
N LEU A 164 5.16 -17.19 4.48
CA LEU A 164 4.39 -17.52 3.28
C LEU A 164 4.49 -19.02 3.00
N PRO A 165 3.35 -19.71 2.79
CA PRO A 165 3.39 -21.10 2.34
C PRO A 165 4.14 -21.23 1.01
N ALA A 166 4.74 -22.40 0.80
CA ALA A 166 5.47 -22.72 -0.43
C ALA A 166 4.64 -22.40 -1.67
N PHE A 167 5.28 -21.99 -2.77
CA PHE A 167 4.56 -21.63 -4.00
C PHE A 167 3.71 -22.79 -4.57
N THR A 168 4.08 -24.03 -4.28
CA THR A 168 3.34 -25.25 -4.65
C THR A 168 2.13 -25.54 -3.75
N ASP A 169 1.97 -24.81 -2.64
CA ASP A 169 0.79 -24.89 -1.77
C ASP A 169 -0.28 -23.92 -2.28
N TYR A 170 -1.31 -24.50 -2.91
CA TYR A 170 -2.49 -23.82 -3.44
C TYR A 170 -3.59 -23.59 -2.41
N SER A 171 -3.38 -23.96 -1.14
CA SER A 171 -4.31 -23.59 -0.08
C SER A 171 -4.24 -22.07 0.17
N MET A 172 -5.35 -21.51 0.65
CA MET A 172 -5.40 -20.10 1.05
C MET A 172 -4.83 -19.86 2.46
N LYS A 173 -4.47 -20.92 3.19
CA LYS A 173 -4.02 -20.83 4.58
C LYS A 173 -2.80 -19.92 4.72
N GLY A 174 -2.86 -18.93 5.61
CA GLY A 174 -1.75 -17.99 5.81
C GLY A 174 -1.53 -16.99 4.67
N ARG A 175 -2.38 -16.97 3.63
CA ARG A 175 -2.25 -16.06 2.48
C ARG A 175 -3.28 -14.94 2.55
N THR A 176 -2.89 -13.76 2.06
CA THR A 176 -3.75 -12.56 1.99
C THR A 176 -4.25 -12.09 3.37
N TYR A 177 -4.80 -10.88 3.45
CA TYR A 177 -5.41 -10.39 4.68
C TYR A 177 -6.55 -11.28 5.22
N ARG A 178 -7.17 -12.11 4.36
CA ARG A 178 -8.31 -12.96 4.74
C ARG A 178 -7.93 -14.18 5.58
N TYR A 179 -6.70 -14.70 5.41
CA TYR A 179 -6.25 -15.95 6.05
C TYR A 179 -4.90 -15.84 6.76
N MET A 180 -4.24 -14.68 6.69
CA MET A 180 -3.00 -14.42 7.41
C MET A 180 -3.24 -14.42 8.93
N GLN A 181 -2.31 -15.02 9.68
CA GLN A 181 -2.35 -15.05 11.15
C GLN A 181 -1.38 -14.07 11.79
N ASN A 182 -0.34 -13.68 11.04
CA ASN A 182 0.70 -12.78 11.50
C ASN A 182 0.41 -11.34 11.08
N LYS A 183 1.23 -10.43 11.60
CA LYS A 183 1.10 -9.00 11.35
C LYS A 183 1.78 -8.62 10.04
N ALA A 184 1.03 -8.01 9.13
CA ALA A 184 1.56 -7.45 7.89
C ALA A 184 2.55 -6.30 8.16
N LEU A 185 3.43 -6.01 7.18
CA LEU A 185 4.19 -4.76 7.16
C LEU A 185 3.23 -3.60 6.83
N TYR A 186 2.55 -3.72 5.69
CA TYR A 186 1.43 -2.87 5.29
C TYR A 186 0.21 -3.71 4.91
N PRO A 187 -0.93 -3.56 5.61
CA PRO A 187 -2.13 -4.36 5.36
C PRO A 187 -2.81 -4.06 4.01
N PHE A 188 -3.69 -4.97 3.60
CA PHE A 188 -4.62 -4.69 2.50
C PHE A 188 -5.52 -3.51 2.84
N GLY A 189 -5.80 -2.64 1.87
CA GLY A 189 -6.64 -1.46 2.08
C GLY A 189 -5.95 -0.34 2.87
N TYR A 190 -4.67 -0.48 3.22
CA TYR A 190 -3.88 0.57 3.86
C TYR A 190 -3.44 1.64 2.86
N GLY A 191 -3.41 2.89 3.30
CA GLY A 191 -2.88 4.03 2.53
C GLY A 191 -3.23 5.34 3.22
N LEU A 192 -2.24 6.23 3.33
CA LEU A 192 -2.38 7.53 3.98
C LEU A 192 -2.71 8.62 2.95
N ASN A 193 -3.13 9.76 3.48
CA ASN A 193 -3.37 11.00 2.75
C ASN A 193 -2.84 12.19 3.56
N TYR A 194 -2.78 13.38 2.97
CA TYR A 194 -2.37 14.61 3.68
C TYR A 194 -3.49 15.22 4.53
N GLY A 195 -4.73 14.76 4.39
CA GLY A 195 -5.85 15.14 5.26
C GLY A 195 -5.95 14.25 6.50
N ASP A 196 -7.10 14.29 7.16
CA ASP A 196 -7.40 13.39 8.28
C ASP A 196 -8.86 12.91 8.21
N VAL A 197 -9.14 12.05 7.23
CA VAL A 197 -10.51 11.52 7.03
C VAL A 197 -10.82 10.42 8.03
N ARG A 198 -11.95 10.54 8.72
CA ARG A 198 -12.41 9.60 9.75
C ARG A 198 -13.89 9.31 9.57
N VAL A 199 -14.28 8.07 9.87
CA VAL A 199 -15.68 7.68 10.05
C VAL A 199 -16.07 8.05 11.48
N VAL A 200 -17.12 8.85 11.63
CA VAL A 200 -17.61 9.32 12.95
C VAL A 200 -18.81 8.52 13.44
N ASP A 201 -19.69 8.12 12.53
CA ASP A 201 -20.86 7.28 12.81
C ASP A 201 -21.17 6.40 11.60
N ALA A 202 -21.81 5.26 11.84
CA ALA A 202 -22.31 4.39 10.79
C ALA A 202 -23.62 3.73 11.23
N GLN A 203 -24.62 3.77 10.35
CA GLN A 203 -25.96 3.26 10.61
C GLN A 203 -26.39 2.27 9.54
N LEU A 204 -26.94 1.15 9.98
CA LEU A 204 -27.48 0.12 9.11
C LEU A 204 -28.97 0.38 8.85
N LYS A 205 -29.33 0.54 7.59
CA LYS A 205 -30.73 0.54 7.12
C LYS A 205 -30.98 -0.74 6.35
N ARG A 206 -32.00 -1.48 6.78
CA ARG A 206 -32.43 -2.73 6.14
C ARG A 206 -33.56 -2.45 5.17
N ASP A 207 -33.48 -3.04 3.97
CA ASP A 207 -34.67 -3.19 3.13
C ASP A 207 -35.49 -4.38 3.65
N GLU A 208 -36.78 -4.17 3.94
CA GLU A 208 -37.64 -5.18 4.55
C GLU A 208 -37.81 -6.44 3.68
N ASN A 209 -37.53 -6.35 2.37
CA ASN A 209 -37.84 -7.42 1.41
C ASN A 209 -36.61 -8.18 0.88
N VAL A 210 -35.39 -7.74 1.17
CA VAL A 210 -34.14 -8.33 0.66
C VAL A 210 -33.07 -8.35 1.75
N LEU A 211 -32.18 -9.35 1.74
CA LEU A 211 -30.99 -9.38 2.60
C LEU A 211 -29.89 -8.44 2.06
N ASP A 212 -30.29 -7.22 1.73
CA ASP A 212 -29.44 -6.14 1.27
C ASP A 212 -29.52 -5.01 2.30
N TYR A 213 -28.35 -4.53 2.72
CA TYR A 213 -28.24 -3.47 3.70
C TYR A 213 -27.69 -2.21 3.06
N GLN A 214 -28.30 -1.07 3.39
CA GLN A 214 -27.75 0.25 3.12
C GLN A 214 -27.00 0.71 4.38
N VAL A 215 -25.70 0.96 4.23
CA VAL A 215 -24.87 1.49 5.32
C VAL A 215 -24.70 2.98 5.07
N GLU A 216 -25.32 3.79 5.92
CA GLU A 216 -25.09 5.24 5.95
C GLU A 216 -23.88 5.51 6.83
N VAL A 217 -22.91 6.24 6.29
CA VAL A 217 -21.62 6.50 6.91
C VAL A 217 -21.42 8.01 6.98
N ASP A 218 -21.23 8.51 8.20
CA ASP A 218 -20.88 9.89 8.46
C ASP A 218 -19.36 10.01 8.56
N LEU A 219 -18.81 10.96 7.82
CA LEU A 219 -17.38 11.17 7.68
C LEU A 219 -17.03 12.62 7.97
N ILE A 220 -15.83 12.83 8.49
CA ILE A 220 -15.22 14.15 8.64
C ILE A 220 -13.79 14.12 8.13
N ASN A 221 -13.33 15.19 7.50
CA ASN A 221 -11.92 15.45 7.29
C ASN A 221 -11.43 16.43 8.36
N GLU A 222 -10.80 15.93 9.43
CA GLU A 222 -10.27 16.79 10.50
C GLU A 222 -8.99 17.52 10.08
N GLY A 223 -8.43 17.22 8.91
CA GLY A 223 -7.20 17.81 8.39
C GLY A 223 -7.37 19.19 7.77
N ASP A 224 -6.25 19.79 7.39
CA ASP A 224 -6.20 21.12 6.77
C ASP A 224 -6.12 21.06 5.24
N TYR A 225 -6.05 19.85 4.68
CA TYR A 225 -5.93 19.62 3.24
C TYR A 225 -7.16 18.89 2.70
N SER A 226 -7.66 19.38 1.57
CA SER A 226 -8.67 18.68 0.77
C SER A 226 -8.08 17.38 0.21
N THR A 227 -8.82 16.28 0.31
CA THR A 227 -8.29 14.95 -0.08
C THR A 227 -9.38 14.00 -0.55
N TYR A 228 -8.96 13.04 -1.36
CA TYR A 228 -9.71 11.80 -1.55
C TYR A 228 -9.31 10.79 -0.48
N ASP A 229 -10.26 9.99 -0.02
CA ASP A 229 -10.02 8.77 0.75
C ASP A 229 -10.96 7.65 0.23
N THR A 230 -10.81 6.44 0.74
CA THR A 230 -11.65 5.28 0.39
C THR A 230 -12.26 4.70 1.65
N ILE A 231 -13.59 4.75 1.73
CA ILE A 231 -14.37 4.02 2.74
C ILE A 231 -14.35 2.56 2.36
N GLN A 232 -14.14 1.70 3.34
CA GLN A 232 -14.07 0.26 3.19
C GLN A 232 -14.99 -0.36 4.23
N ILE A 233 -15.84 -1.28 3.77
CA ILE A 233 -16.72 -2.08 4.61
C ILE A 233 -16.28 -3.52 4.49
N TYR A 234 -15.96 -4.11 5.64
CA TYR A 234 -15.59 -5.51 5.76
C TYR A 234 -16.66 -6.26 6.54
N ILE A 235 -16.87 -7.53 6.20
CA ILE A 235 -17.74 -8.45 6.93
C ILE A 235 -16.93 -9.60 7.50
N LYS A 236 -17.28 -10.02 8.71
CA LYS A 236 -16.82 -11.26 9.33
C LYS A 236 -18.02 -12.12 9.70
N ASP A 237 -17.98 -13.37 9.29
CA ASP A 237 -18.86 -14.41 9.80
C ASP A 237 -18.31 -14.89 11.16
N MET A 238 -19.17 -14.95 12.17
CA MET A 238 -18.79 -15.27 13.55
C MET A 238 -19.04 -16.74 13.92
N GLU A 239 -19.70 -17.52 13.05
CA GLU A 239 -20.21 -18.86 13.37
C GLU A 239 -19.72 -19.93 12.38
N SER A 240 -19.62 -19.60 11.09
CA SER A 240 -19.29 -20.57 10.05
C SER A 240 -17.84 -21.05 10.14
N ILE A 241 -17.67 -22.38 10.13
CA ILE A 241 -16.34 -23.02 10.10
C ILE A 241 -15.69 -22.99 8.70
N ILE A 242 -16.48 -22.76 7.65
CA ILE A 242 -16.02 -22.71 6.25
C ILE A 242 -15.84 -21.27 5.76
N ALA A 243 -16.25 -20.26 6.53
CA ALA A 243 -15.96 -18.87 6.24
C ALA A 243 -14.46 -18.55 6.32
N VAL A 244 -14.07 -17.43 5.71
CA VAL A 244 -12.71 -16.91 5.88
C VAL A 244 -12.49 -16.57 7.36
N PRO A 245 -11.32 -16.89 7.94
CA PRO A 245 -11.11 -16.77 9.39
C PRO A 245 -11.04 -15.32 9.89
N ASN A 246 -10.60 -14.39 9.03
CA ASN A 246 -10.50 -12.97 9.36
C ASN A 246 -11.77 -12.23 8.93
N PHE A 247 -11.68 -11.44 7.86
CA PHE A 247 -12.76 -10.60 7.36
C PHE A 247 -12.61 -10.46 5.85
N SER A 248 -13.71 -10.12 5.16
CA SER A 248 -13.74 -9.93 3.71
C SER A 248 -14.27 -8.55 3.34
N LEU A 249 -13.59 -7.85 2.44
CA LEU A 249 -14.11 -6.60 1.88
C LEU A 249 -15.41 -6.89 1.13
N CYS A 250 -16.50 -6.21 1.49
CA CYS A 250 -17.81 -6.37 0.87
C CYS A 250 -18.32 -5.12 0.16
N ALA A 251 -17.84 -3.93 0.54
CA ALA A 251 -18.13 -2.69 -0.18
C ALA A 251 -17.00 -1.67 0.01
N PHE A 252 -16.81 -0.80 -0.97
CA PHE A 252 -15.91 0.35 -0.83
C PHE A 252 -16.36 1.50 -1.71
N LYS A 253 -15.97 2.73 -1.36
CA LYS A 253 -16.30 3.93 -2.13
C LYS A 253 -15.21 4.99 -1.95
N SER A 254 -14.69 5.48 -3.07
CA SER A 254 -13.83 6.66 -3.08
C SER A 254 -14.67 7.93 -2.90
N ILE A 255 -14.17 8.83 -2.06
CA ILE A 255 -14.88 10.02 -1.59
C ILE A 255 -13.90 11.18 -1.49
N HIS A 256 -14.32 12.34 -1.98
CA HIS A 256 -13.62 13.61 -1.80
C HIS A 256 -14.17 14.32 -0.56
N LEU A 257 -13.29 14.84 0.29
CA LEU A 257 -13.64 15.79 1.33
C LEU A 257 -12.70 17.00 1.30
N ASP A 258 -13.29 18.18 1.33
CA ASP A 258 -12.55 19.41 1.59
C ASP A 258 -12.07 19.45 3.06
N ALA A 259 -11.13 20.35 3.34
CA ALA A 259 -10.62 20.54 4.70
C ALA A 259 -11.78 20.89 5.65
N LYS A 260 -11.85 20.20 6.80
CA LYS A 260 -12.92 20.37 7.81
C LYS A 260 -14.34 20.05 7.31
N GLU A 261 -14.49 19.42 6.14
CA GLU A 261 -15.81 19.03 5.63
C GLU A 261 -16.36 17.81 6.39
N GLU A 262 -17.67 17.82 6.66
CA GLU A 262 -18.44 16.65 7.05
C GLU A 262 -19.31 16.17 5.89
N LYS A 263 -19.39 14.86 5.68
CA LYS A 263 -20.14 14.27 4.58
C LYS A 263 -20.80 12.97 4.99
N ARG A 264 -22.09 12.83 4.67
CA ARG A 264 -22.82 11.55 4.75
C ARG A 264 -22.81 10.86 3.39
N VAL A 265 -22.49 9.57 3.38
CA VAL A 265 -22.59 8.74 2.16
C VAL A 265 -23.25 7.40 2.46
N THR A 266 -23.79 6.78 1.42
CA THR A 266 -24.42 5.46 1.52
C THR A 266 -23.66 4.45 0.66
N LEU A 267 -23.45 3.25 1.20
CA LEU A 267 -22.91 2.08 0.52
C LEU A 267 -23.86 0.89 0.68
N SER A 268 -23.96 0.04 -0.36
CA SER A 268 -24.76 -1.17 -0.31
C SER A 268 -23.91 -2.38 0.10
N VAL A 269 -24.37 -3.15 1.08
CA VAL A 269 -23.85 -4.49 1.40
C VAL A 269 -24.88 -5.50 0.94
N HIS A 270 -24.55 -6.23 -0.13
CA HIS A 270 -25.45 -7.18 -0.76
C HIS A 270 -25.44 -8.54 -0.05
N LYS A 271 -26.52 -9.31 -0.21
CA LYS A 271 -26.67 -10.68 0.29
C LYS A 271 -25.42 -11.56 0.09
N LYS A 272 -24.76 -11.44 -1.07
CA LYS A 272 -23.55 -12.22 -1.42
C LYS A 272 -22.42 -12.08 -0.40
N ALA A 273 -22.35 -10.97 0.34
CA ALA A 273 -21.37 -10.75 1.38
C ALA A 273 -21.52 -11.71 2.57
N PHE A 274 -22.73 -12.24 2.78
CA PHE A 274 -23.09 -13.16 3.87
C PHE A 274 -22.98 -14.64 3.45
N GLU A 275 -22.68 -14.89 2.17
CA GLU A 275 -22.60 -16.25 1.63
C GLU A 275 -21.20 -16.83 1.81
N VAL A 276 -21.15 -18.10 2.21
CA VAL A 276 -19.97 -18.95 2.18
C VAL A 276 -20.07 -19.93 1.02
N VAL A 277 -18.94 -20.50 0.61
CA VAL A 277 -18.87 -21.53 -0.43
C VAL A 277 -18.47 -22.84 0.22
N ASP A 278 -19.32 -23.86 0.11
CA ASP A 278 -19.02 -25.19 0.63
C ASP A 278 -18.10 -26.01 -0.30
N GLU A 279 -17.71 -27.20 0.15
CA GLU A 279 -16.84 -28.13 -0.59
C GLU A 279 -17.45 -28.61 -1.92
N GLU A 280 -18.79 -28.53 -2.08
CA GLU A 280 -19.47 -28.81 -3.34
C GLU A 280 -19.56 -27.58 -4.26
N GLY A 281 -19.03 -26.43 -3.84
CA GLY A 281 -19.03 -25.17 -4.59
C GLY A 281 -20.37 -24.43 -4.56
N ARG A 282 -21.26 -24.74 -3.61
CA ARG A 282 -22.56 -24.07 -3.47
C ARG A 282 -22.40 -22.82 -2.61
N CYS A 283 -23.01 -21.72 -3.04
CA CYS A 283 -23.12 -20.51 -2.22
C CYS A 283 -24.33 -20.61 -1.29
N LEU A 284 -24.11 -20.50 0.02
CA LEU A 284 -25.17 -20.54 1.02
C LEU A 284 -24.86 -19.62 2.20
N ILE A 285 -25.88 -19.33 3.00
CA ILE A 285 -25.73 -18.63 4.28
C ILE A 285 -25.97 -19.69 5.37
N ASP A 286 -24.93 -20.08 6.09
CA ASP A 286 -24.98 -21.07 7.18
C ASP A 286 -24.98 -20.44 8.58
N SER A 287 -24.78 -19.13 8.67
CA SER A 287 -24.68 -18.38 9.92
C SER A 287 -25.82 -17.38 10.12
N ARG A 288 -26.02 -16.97 11.37
CA ARG A 288 -26.95 -15.91 11.77
C ARG A 288 -26.25 -14.70 12.36
N HIS A 289 -25.04 -14.86 12.92
CA HIS A 289 -24.28 -13.76 13.51
C HIS A 289 -23.12 -13.32 12.61
N PHE A 290 -23.16 -12.06 12.20
CA PHE A 290 -22.12 -11.41 11.42
C PHE A 290 -21.69 -10.11 12.08
N LYS A 291 -20.49 -9.65 11.76
CA LYS A 291 -19.98 -8.35 12.16
C LYS A 291 -19.52 -7.55 10.94
N LEU A 292 -20.01 -6.32 10.81
CA LEU A 292 -19.49 -5.34 9.85
C LEU A 292 -18.45 -4.43 10.51
N PHE A 293 -17.43 -4.08 9.74
CA PHE A 293 -16.41 -3.11 10.09
C PHE A 293 -16.39 -2.00 9.05
N ILE A 294 -16.60 -0.76 9.47
CA ILE A 294 -16.70 0.42 8.61
C ILE A 294 -15.57 1.38 8.95
N GLY A 295 -14.68 1.64 8.00
CA GLY A 295 -13.52 2.50 8.21
C GLY A 295 -12.88 2.98 6.93
N THR A 296 -11.71 3.63 7.04
CA THR A 296 -10.86 4.03 5.91
C THR A 296 -9.68 3.08 5.67
N SER A 297 -9.65 1.96 6.42
CA SER A 297 -8.69 0.85 6.32
C SER A 297 -9.31 -0.45 6.85
N ALA A 298 -8.61 -1.56 6.68
CA ALA A 298 -9.01 -2.87 7.20
C ALA A 298 -9.03 -2.91 8.74
N PRO A 299 -9.89 -3.75 9.37
CA PRO A 299 -10.00 -3.86 10.83
C PRO A 299 -8.90 -4.72 11.47
N ASP A 300 -7.70 -4.78 10.88
CA ASP A 300 -6.54 -5.44 11.50
C ASP A 300 -5.78 -4.50 12.44
N GLU A 301 -5.08 -5.09 13.40
CA GLU A 301 -4.31 -4.35 14.42
C GLU A 301 -3.25 -3.43 13.81
N ARG A 302 -2.57 -3.85 12.74
CA ARG A 302 -1.53 -3.02 12.09
C ARG A 302 -2.14 -1.80 11.40
N SER A 303 -3.28 -1.93 10.73
CA SER A 303 -3.99 -0.79 10.15
C SER A 303 -4.38 0.23 11.22
N ILE A 304 -4.86 -0.23 12.38
CA ILE A 304 -5.22 0.63 13.51
C ILE A 304 -3.98 1.36 14.07
N GLU A 305 -2.85 0.67 14.22
CA GLU A 305 -1.60 1.29 14.68
C GLU A 305 -1.07 2.36 13.72
N LEU A 306 -1.01 2.03 12.43
CA LEU A 306 -0.46 2.92 11.41
C LEU A 306 -1.34 4.16 11.19
N THR A 307 -2.66 3.98 11.22
CA THR A 307 -3.61 5.07 10.95
C THR A 307 -4.08 5.79 12.22
N LYS A 308 -3.92 5.17 13.39
CA LYS A 308 -4.51 5.58 14.68
C LYS A 308 -6.04 5.67 14.64
N LYS A 309 -6.68 4.94 13.73
CA LYS A 309 -8.13 4.96 13.49
C LYS A 309 -8.69 3.55 13.63
N LYS A 310 -9.67 3.39 14.52
CA LYS A 310 -10.42 2.13 14.67
C LYS A 310 -11.69 2.18 13.81
N PRO A 311 -11.99 1.15 13.01
CA PRO A 311 -13.28 1.04 12.32
C PRO A 311 -14.46 0.94 13.30
N ILE A 312 -15.62 1.43 12.88
CA ILE A 312 -16.89 1.21 13.59
C ILE A 312 -17.31 -0.24 13.37
N GLU A 313 -17.73 -0.90 14.45
CA GLU A 313 -18.21 -2.27 14.45
C GLU A 313 -19.74 -2.29 14.59
N ILE A 314 -20.43 -3.05 13.74
CA ILE A 314 -21.88 -3.26 13.81
C ILE A 314 -22.17 -4.76 13.77
N ASP A 315 -22.83 -5.27 14.80
CA ASP A 315 -23.32 -6.65 14.83
C ASP A 315 -24.62 -6.78 14.02
N ILE A 316 -24.71 -7.83 13.21
CA ILE A 316 -25.88 -8.21 12.44
C ILE A 316 -26.33 -9.60 12.88
N HIS A 317 -27.61 -9.70 13.24
CA HIS A 317 -28.28 -10.96 13.53
C HIS A 317 -29.41 -11.16 12.51
N LEU A 318 -29.34 -12.25 11.73
CA LEU A 318 -30.34 -12.63 10.73
C LEU A 318 -31.55 -13.34 11.32
#